data_AF-X1CI14-F1
#
_entry.id   AF-X1CI14-F1
#
_cell.length_a   1.000
_cell.length_b   1.000
_cell.length_c   1.000
_cell.angle_alpha   90.00
_cell.angle_beta   90.00
_cell.angle_gamma   90.00
#
_symmetry.space_group_name_H-M   'P 1'
#
loop_
_entity.id
_entity.type
_entity.pdbx_description
1 polymer ?
#
loop_
_entity_poly.entity_id
_entity_poly.type
_entity_poly.pdbx_seq_one_letter_code
_entity_poly.pdbx_strand_id
1 'polypeptide(L)'
;ASPEKKENIKKFLMKFGYFPNIPKARENEDIRSDHFCKVCNLFGNSNLASRITISDAKSSDDVNFEKINLSEKYNDIRRVISPGSQFIFTVNVNNAEMEDLALLYIGMNLHNDGTSLLGMNKFAPQKDSKGEIIHFGKIKLEIVKIFKFSNDKNGFSEEIYEETIELDQFRENIMKEIKKFGDQLRNFSEIQEIK
;
A
#
# COMPACT_ATOMS: atom_id res chain seq x y z
N ALA A 1 -19.31 -16.98 -15.74
CA ALA A 1 -20.08 -15.79 -15.23
C ALA A 1 -20.89 -15.13 -16.36
N SER A 2 -22.01 -14.43 -16.07
CA SER A 2 -22.77 -13.72 -17.13
C SER A 2 -21.89 -12.64 -17.80
N PRO A 3 -22.11 -12.30 -19.08
CA PRO A 3 -21.33 -11.28 -19.79
C PRO A 3 -21.30 -9.93 -19.06
N GLU A 4 -22.41 -9.55 -18.44
CA GLU A 4 -22.53 -8.33 -17.63
C GLU A 4 -21.63 -8.36 -16.38
N LYS A 5 -21.57 -9.51 -15.68
CA LYS A 5 -20.69 -9.68 -14.52
C LYS A 5 -19.20 -9.61 -14.94
N LYS A 6 -18.83 -10.17 -16.10
CA LYS A 6 -17.46 -10.09 -16.63
C LYS A 6 -17.06 -8.65 -16.94
N GLU A 7 -17.92 -7.89 -17.61
CA GLU A 7 -17.66 -6.48 -17.91
C GLU A 7 -17.58 -5.62 -16.64
N ASN A 8 -18.42 -5.91 -15.65
CA ASN A 8 -18.36 -5.24 -14.35
C ASN A 8 -17.06 -5.55 -13.58
N ILE A 9 -16.60 -6.80 -13.59
CA ILE A 9 -15.29 -7.17 -13.00
C ILE A 9 -14.16 -6.49 -13.77
N LYS A 10 -14.19 -6.49 -15.10
CA LYS A 10 -13.17 -5.83 -15.92
C LYS A 10 -13.12 -4.32 -15.65
N LYS A 11 -14.27 -3.65 -15.58
CA LYS A 11 -14.38 -2.23 -15.19
C LYS A 11 -13.90 -1.99 -13.76
N PHE A 12 -14.23 -2.87 -12.83
CA PHE A 12 -13.74 -2.82 -11.45
C PHE A 12 -12.22 -2.93 -11.41
N LEU A 13 -11.64 -3.95 -12.05
CA LEU A 13 -10.21 -4.17 -12.13
C LEU A 13 -9.49 -2.99 -12.82
N MET A 14 -10.02 -2.48 -13.93
CA MET A 14 -9.50 -1.30 -14.63
C MET A 14 -9.56 -0.04 -13.77
N LYS A 15 -10.65 0.17 -12.99
CA LYS A 15 -10.77 1.27 -12.02
C LYS A 15 -9.63 1.23 -11.00
N PHE A 16 -9.09 0.05 -10.71
CA PHE A 16 -7.98 -0.16 -9.80
C PHE A 16 -6.63 -0.39 -10.50
N GLY A 17 -6.51 -0.07 -11.80
CA GLY A 17 -5.23 -0.07 -12.51
C GLY A 17 -4.79 -1.43 -13.07
N TYR A 18 -5.68 -2.42 -13.11
CA TYR A 18 -5.45 -3.65 -13.86
C TYR A 18 -5.71 -3.41 -15.35
N PHE A 19 -4.69 -3.59 -16.18
CA PHE A 19 -4.83 -3.53 -17.62
C PHE A 19 -4.82 -4.95 -18.20
N PRO A 20 -5.75 -5.32 -19.09
CA PRO A 20 -5.80 -6.67 -19.64
C PRO A 20 -4.52 -7.01 -20.42
N ASN A 21 -3.85 -6.02 -21.02
CA ASN A 21 -2.60 -6.21 -21.73
C ASN A 21 -1.40 -5.74 -20.92
N ILE A 22 -1.29 -6.13 -19.64
CA ILE A 22 0.00 -6.04 -18.96
C ILE A 22 0.92 -7.03 -19.71
N PRO A 23 2.03 -6.57 -20.32
CA PRO A 23 3.00 -7.48 -20.91
C PRO A 23 3.29 -8.57 -19.87
N LYS A 24 3.25 -9.85 -20.26
CA LYS A 24 3.75 -10.92 -19.38
C LYS A 24 5.16 -10.48 -19.01
N ALA A 25 5.35 -10.04 -17.76
CA ALA A 25 6.55 -9.29 -17.40
C ALA A 25 7.84 -10.10 -17.58
N ARG A 26 7.75 -11.40 -17.94
CA ARG A 26 8.83 -12.38 -17.77
C ARG A 26 8.83 -13.54 -18.77
N GLU A 27 8.10 -13.49 -19.89
CA GLU A 27 8.11 -14.66 -20.80
C GLU A 27 9.47 -14.88 -21.49
N ASN A 28 10.31 -13.84 -21.53
CA ASN A 28 11.67 -13.88 -22.12
C ASN A 28 12.77 -13.38 -21.16
N GLU A 29 12.45 -13.11 -19.90
CA GLU A 29 13.45 -12.72 -18.90
C GLU A 29 13.90 -13.98 -18.16
N ASP A 30 14.94 -14.61 -18.70
CA ASP A 30 15.66 -15.77 -18.14
C ASP A 30 16.40 -15.38 -16.84
N ILE A 31 15.64 -14.92 -15.86
CA ILE A 31 16.13 -14.30 -14.64
C ILE A 31 15.96 -15.29 -13.50
N ARG A 32 17.08 -15.93 -13.14
CA ARG A 32 17.21 -16.67 -11.88
C ARG A 32 16.78 -15.75 -10.73
N SER A 33 15.68 -16.10 -10.06
CA SER A 33 15.02 -15.33 -8.98
C SER A 33 15.92 -14.99 -7.80
N ASP A 34 17.06 -15.65 -7.68
CA ASP A 34 17.86 -15.69 -6.46
C ASP A 34 18.87 -14.53 -6.36
N HIS A 35 18.93 -13.65 -7.36
CA HIS A 35 19.91 -12.54 -7.43
C HIS A 35 19.28 -11.14 -7.45
N PHE A 36 17.96 -11.03 -7.41
CA PHE A 36 17.28 -9.73 -7.39
C PHE A 36 16.85 -9.35 -5.98
N CYS A 37 17.05 -8.08 -5.62
CA CYS A 37 16.50 -7.52 -4.40
C CYS A 37 14.98 -7.73 -4.36
N LYS A 38 14.47 -8.36 -3.30
CA LYS A 38 13.03 -8.69 -3.15
C LYS A 38 12.13 -7.45 -3.25
N VAL A 39 12.60 -6.30 -2.74
CA VAL A 39 11.89 -5.01 -2.85
C VAL A 39 11.83 -4.57 -4.32
N CYS A 40 12.95 -4.60 -5.05
CA CYS A 40 12.97 -4.24 -6.48
C CYS A 40 12.10 -5.18 -7.32
N ASN A 41 12.03 -6.47 -6.96
CA ASN A 41 11.19 -7.45 -7.63
C ASN A 41 9.68 -7.16 -7.46
N LEU A 42 9.31 -6.41 -6.41
CA LEU A 42 7.92 -6.04 -6.15
C LEU A 42 7.59 -4.65 -6.69
N PHE A 43 8.40 -3.65 -6.34
CA PHE A 43 8.19 -2.23 -6.68
C PHE A 43 8.78 -1.80 -8.02
N GLY A 44 9.54 -2.68 -8.66
CA GLY A 44 10.26 -2.39 -9.90
C GLY A 44 11.57 -1.62 -9.70
N ASN A 45 12.28 -1.42 -10.80
CA ASN A 45 13.43 -0.53 -10.94
C ASN A 45 13.51 -0.04 -12.40
N SER A 46 14.58 0.67 -12.78
CA SER A 46 14.75 1.19 -14.14
C SER A 46 14.66 0.14 -15.26
N ASN A 47 14.97 -1.12 -14.94
CA ASN A 47 15.02 -2.24 -15.87
C ASN A 47 14.01 -3.35 -15.53
N LEU A 48 13.15 -3.16 -14.52
CA LEU A 48 12.22 -4.17 -14.04
C LEU A 48 10.85 -3.54 -13.73
N ALA A 49 9.81 -4.02 -14.40
CA ALA A 49 8.45 -3.54 -14.19
C ALA A 49 7.96 -3.86 -12.76
N SER A 50 7.23 -2.91 -12.17
CA SER A 50 6.56 -3.10 -10.87
C SER A 50 5.46 -4.15 -10.98
N ARG A 51 5.37 -5.02 -9.97
CA ARG A 51 4.22 -5.94 -9.78
C ARG A 51 3.15 -5.34 -8.87
N ILE A 52 3.47 -4.25 -8.17
CA ILE A 52 2.55 -3.52 -7.32
C ILE A 52 2.03 -2.25 -8.00
N THR A 53 0.74 -1.98 -7.84
CA THR A 53 0.12 -0.71 -8.19
C THR A 53 -0.63 -0.20 -6.98
N ILE A 54 -0.36 1.05 -6.59
CA ILE A 54 -1.03 1.73 -5.48
C ILE A 54 -1.85 2.86 -6.10
N SER A 55 -3.16 2.89 -5.84
CA SER A 55 -4.01 3.97 -6.33
C SER A 55 -3.78 5.25 -5.53
N ASP A 56 -4.19 6.38 -6.10
CA ASP A 56 -4.38 7.60 -5.31
C ASP A 56 -5.35 7.33 -4.15
N ALA A 57 -5.02 7.88 -2.98
CA ALA A 57 -5.89 7.83 -1.82
C ALA A 57 -6.96 8.92 -1.92
N LYS A 58 -8.23 8.51 -1.84
CA LYS A 58 -9.38 9.41 -1.98
C LYS A 58 -10.20 9.41 -0.71
N SER A 59 -10.63 10.58 -0.26
CA SER A 59 -11.58 10.67 0.84
C SER A 59 -13.00 10.42 0.33
N SER A 60 -13.81 9.76 1.15
CA SER A 60 -15.26 9.62 0.93
C SER A 60 -16.03 10.89 1.28
N ASP A 61 -15.45 11.70 2.17
CA ASP A 61 -16.08 12.85 2.77
C ASP A 61 -15.30 14.14 2.45
N ASP A 62 -15.91 15.28 2.76
CA ASP A 62 -15.23 16.55 2.65
C ASP A 62 -14.05 16.60 3.62
N VAL A 63 -12.84 16.68 3.06
CA VAL A 63 -11.61 16.78 3.84
C VAL A 63 -11.52 18.17 4.45
N ASN A 64 -11.48 18.22 5.78
CA ASN A 64 -11.21 19.46 6.49
C ASN A 64 -9.73 19.82 6.34
N PHE A 65 -9.51 21.07 5.96
CA PHE A 65 -8.17 21.64 5.85
C PHE A 65 -7.97 22.69 6.91
N GLU A 66 -6.86 22.58 7.61
CA GLU A 66 -6.39 23.58 8.57
C GLU A 66 -5.28 24.42 7.95
N LYS A 67 -5.25 25.69 8.34
CA LYS A 67 -4.13 26.59 8.04
C LYS A 67 -3.29 26.70 9.30
N ILE A 68 -2.04 26.28 9.20
CA ILE A 68 -1.09 26.32 10.30
C ILE A 68 0.02 27.29 9.91
N ASN A 69 0.30 28.27 10.76
CA ASN A 69 1.46 29.13 10.59
C ASN A 69 2.64 28.52 11.36
N LEU A 70 3.70 28.15 10.64
CA LEU A 70 4.89 27.52 11.21
C LEU A 70 5.97 28.54 11.64
N SER A 71 5.72 29.83 11.50
CA SER A 71 6.67 30.86 11.90
C SER A 71 6.00 32.02 12.62
N GLU A 72 6.60 32.44 13.73
CA GLU A 72 6.21 33.65 14.46
C GLU A 72 6.68 34.93 13.74
N LYS A 73 7.79 34.85 13.00
CA LYS A 73 8.44 36.01 12.35
C LYS A 73 8.07 36.17 10.88
N TYR A 74 7.73 35.07 10.22
CA TYR A 74 7.40 35.04 8.79
C TYR A 74 6.01 34.44 8.58
N ASN A 75 5.34 34.80 7.49
CA ASN A 75 4.03 34.25 7.16
C ASN A 75 4.18 32.88 6.46
N ASP A 76 4.68 31.85 7.17
CA ASP A 76 4.78 30.48 6.63
C ASP A 76 3.49 29.69 6.91
N ILE A 77 2.44 30.05 6.15
CA ILE A 77 1.14 29.38 6.24
C ILE A 77 1.15 28.11 5.39
N ARG A 78 0.98 26.97 6.05
CA ARG A 78 0.75 25.67 5.42
C ARG A 78 -0.73 25.32 5.48
N ARG A 79 -1.26 24.80 4.38
CA ARG A 79 -2.56 24.13 4.35
C ARG A 79 -2.33 22.64 4.56
N VAL A 80 -2.92 22.10 5.61
CA VAL A 80 -2.74 20.70 6.01
C VAL A 80 -4.09 20.02 6.19
N ILE A 81 -4.08 18.70 6.13
CA ILE A 81 -5.27 17.88 6.36
C ILE A 81 -5.46 17.74 7.88
N SER A 82 -6.67 17.98 8.37
CA SER A 82 -7.00 17.85 9.79
C SER A 82 -6.81 16.40 10.29
N PRO A 83 -6.35 16.21 11.55
CA PRO A 83 -6.30 14.89 12.17
C PRO A 83 -7.66 14.16 12.13
N GLY A 84 -7.64 12.85 11.94
CA GLY A 84 -8.85 12.02 11.86
C GLY A 84 -9.48 11.96 10.47
N SER A 85 -8.98 12.72 9.49
CA SER A 85 -9.40 12.58 8.09
C SER A 85 -9.12 11.18 7.56
N GLN A 86 -10.08 10.61 6.83
CA GLN A 86 -10.00 9.25 6.31
C GLN A 86 -9.86 9.24 4.79
N PHE A 87 -9.04 8.30 4.30
CA PHE A 87 -8.79 8.11 2.87
C PHE A 87 -8.80 6.62 2.55
N ILE A 88 -9.34 6.28 1.39
CA ILE A 88 -9.37 4.93 0.85
C ILE A 88 -8.47 4.90 -0.38
N PHE A 89 -7.60 3.90 -0.42
CA PHE A 89 -6.78 3.56 -1.57
C PHE A 89 -6.77 2.05 -1.76
N THR A 90 -6.30 1.60 -2.91
CA THR A 90 -6.15 0.19 -3.22
C THR A 90 -4.72 -0.15 -3.55
N VAL A 91 -4.29 -1.33 -3.13
CA VAL A 91 -3.02 -1.93 -3.50
C VAL A 91 -3.31 -3.19 -4.29
N ASN A 92 -2.84 -3.24 -5.53
CA ASN A 92 -2.93 -4.41 -6.39
C ASN A 92 -1.55 -5.03 -6.55
N VAL A 93 -1.48 -6.35 -6.38
CA VAL A 93 -0.22 -7.11 -6.51
C VAL A 93 -0.42 -8.22 -7.52
N ASN A 94 0.28 -8.12 -8.64
CA ASN A 94 0.20 -9.10 -9.72
C ASN A 94 1.09 -10.30 -9.41
N ASN A 95 0.53 -11.51 -9.57
CA ASN A 95 1.21 -12.78 -9.26
C ASN A 95 1.84 -12.74 -7.85
N ALA A 96 1.05 -12.31 -6.86
CA ALA A 96 1.49 -12.21 -5.48
C ALA A 96 1.79 -13.59 -4.88
N GLU A 97 3.01 -13.75 -4.36
CA GLU A 97 3.33 -14.82 -3.44
C GLU A 97 3.06 -14.39 -2.00
N MET A 98 2.94 -15.36 -1.08
CA MET A 98 2.67 -15.02 0.31
C MET A 98 3.82 -14.27 0.97
N GLU A 99 5.05 -14.52 0.52
CA GLU A 99 6.21 -13.75 0.95
C GLU A 99 6.12 -12.28 0.51
N ASP A 100 5.68 -12.00 -0.73
CA ASP A 100 5.48 -10.63 -1.24
C ASP A 100 4.46 -9.87 -0.38
N LEU A 101 3.32 -10.52 -0.09
CA LEU A 101 2.28 -9.93 0.74
C LEU A 101 2.77 -9.69 2.16
N ALA A 102 3.61 -10.57 2.71
CA ALA A 102 4.16 -10.43 4.05
C ALA A 102 5.12 -9.23 4.13
N LEU A 103 5.96 -9.02 3.12
CA LEU A 103 6.82 -7.83 3.02
C LEU A 103 5.99 -6.54 2.95
N LEU A 104 4.89 -6.53 2.20
CA LEU A 104 3.97 -5.39 2.16
C LEU A 104 3.30 -5.15 3.52
N TYR A 105 2.89 -6.22 4.18
CA TYR A 105 2.28 -6.16 5.51
C TYR A 105 3.26 -5.61 6.57
N ILE A 106 4.56 -5.94 6.44
CA ILE A 106 5.63 -5.35 7.25
C ILE A 106 5.82 -3.87 6.91
N GLY A 107 5.95 -3.52 5.63
CA GLY A 107 6.20 -2.14 5.18
C GLY A 107 5.06 -1.17 5.51
N MET A 108 3.82 -1.66 5.61
CA MET A 108 2.66 -0.89 6.08
C MET A 108 2.47 -0.93 7.61
N ASN A 109 3.39 -1.57 8.34
CA ASN A 109 3.34 -1.75 9.80
C ASN A 109 2.06 -2.45 10.31
N LEU A 110 1.38 -3.24 9.47
CA LEU A 110 0.08 -3.85 9.79
C LEU A 110 0.18 -5.05 10.75
N HIS A 111 1.39 -5.55 11.00
CA HIS A 111 1.68 -6.60 11.98
C HIS A 111 1.77 -6.07 13.41
N ASN A 112 1.86 -4.74 13.56
CA ASN A 112 1.76 -4.05 14.84
C ASN A 112 0.39 -3.37 14.92
N ASP A 113 0.35 -2.03 14.82
CA ASP A 113 -0.85 -1.21 14.95
C ASP A 113 -1.26 -0.50 13.65
N GLY A 114 -0.51 -0.71 12.56
CA GLY A 114 -0.71 -0.04 11.27
C GLY A 114 -0.26 1.43 11.25
N THR A 115 0.33 1.94 12.33
CA THR A 115 0.75 3.34 12.37
C THR A 115 1.99 3.52 11.50
N SER A 116 2.01 4.54 10.65
CA SER A 116 3.13 4.85 9.75
C SER A 116 3.34 6.35 9.64
N LEU A 117 4.50 6.73 9.10
CA LEU A 117 4.87 8.12 8.85
C LEU A 117 4.90 8.38 7.34
N LEU A 118 4.24 9.45 6.90
CA LEU A 118 4.11 9.84 5.49
C LEU A 118 4.43 11.32 5.27
N GLY A 119 5.11 11.63 4.18
CA GLY A 119 5.36 13.00 3.73
C GLY A 119 6.71 13.57 4.19
N MET A 120 6.97 14.80 3.75
CA MET A 120 8.30 15.42 3.86
C MET A 120 8.73 15.76 5.30
N ASN A 121 7.78 16.17 6.15
CA ASN A 121 8.06 16.61 7.51
C ASN A 121 7.87 15.50 8.55
N LYS A 122 7.85 14.23 8.11
CA LYS A 122 7.43 13.09 8.94
C LYS A 122 8.37 12.76 10.11
N PHE A 123 9.64 13.19 10.02
CA PHE A 123 10.67 12.98 11.05
C PHE A 123 11.10 14.29 11.75
N ALA A 124 10.48 15.41 11.42
CA ALA A 124 10.89 16.72 11.92
C ALA A 124 9.68 17.42 12.55
N PRO A 125 9.45 17.25 13.87
CA PRO A 125 8.43 17.99 14.59
C PRO A 125 8.63 19.50 14.36
N GLN A 126 7.55 20.20 14.04
CA GLN A 126 7.56 21.63 13.79
C GLN A 126 6.95 22.36 14.98
N LYS A 127 7.39 23.59 15.24
CA LYS A 127 6.68 24.48 16.16
C LYS A 127 5.76 25.38 15.37
N ASP A 128 4.53 25.55 15.83
CA ASP A 128 3.65 26.56 15.27
C ASP A 128 3.95 27.96 15.82
N SER A 129 3.25 28.98 15.31
CA SER A 129 3.37 30.36 15.78
C SER A 129 2.89 30.60 17.22
N LYS A 130 2.39 29.58 17.90
CA LYS A 130 2.00 29.60 19.33
C LYS A 130 3.00 28.84 20.20
N GLY A 131 4.03 28.24 19.60
CA GLY A 131 5.04 27.43 20.28
C GLY A 131 4.65 25.96 20.48
N GLU A 132 3.49 25.53 19.97
CA GLU A 132 3.01 24.15 20.08
C GLU A 132 3.77 23.24 19.11
N ILE A 133 4.13 22.03 19.58
CA ILE A 133 4.83 21.04 18.76
C ILE A 133 3.81 20.27 17.93
N ILE A 134 4.01 20.28 16.61
CA ILE A 134 3.17 19.59 15.63
C ILE A 134 3.97 18.48 14.98
N HIS A 135 3.39 17.28 15.00
CA HIS A 135 3.90 16.11 14.29
C HIS A 135 3.10 15.91 13.01
N PHE A 136 3.75 16.12 11.87
CA PHE A 136 3.13 15.90 10.56
C PHE A 136 3.27 14.45 10.12
N GLY A 137 2.33 13.99 9.30
CA GLY A 137 2.49 12.75 8.54
C GLY A 137 2.19 11.47 9.30
N LYS A 138 1.74 11.53 10.55
CA LYS A 138 1.30 10.34 11.27
C LYS A 138 -0.03 9.83 10.71
N ILE A 139 -0.02 8.62 10.17
CA ILE A 139 -1.20 7.94 9.62
C ILE A 139 -1.40 6.59 10.31
N LYS A 140 -2.63 6.06 10.23
CA LYS A 140 -2.95 4.70 10.62
C LYS A 140 -3.55 3.96 9.43
N LEU A 141 -2.96 2.82 9.06
CA LEU A 141 -3.38 1.99 7.95
C LEU A 141 -4.19 0.79 8.47
N GLU A 142 -5.28 0.49 7.78
CA GLU A 142 -6.13 -0.65 8.10
C GLU A 142 -6.57 -1.33 6.80
N ILE A 143 -6.52 -2.67 6.77
CA ILE A 143 -7.07 -3.43 5.64
C ILE A 143 -8.58 -3.54 5.84
N VAL A 144 -9.34 -2.95 4.92
CA VAL A 144 -10.81 -3.03 4.92
C VAL A 144 -11.29 -4.30 4.22
N LYS A 145 -10.66 -4.68 3.11
CA LYS A 145 -11.07 -5.85 2.32
C LYS A 145 -9.92 -6.35 1.44
N ILE A 146 -9.91 -7.66 1.18
CA ILE A 146 -8.97 -8.29 0.26
C ILE A 146 -9.76 -9.08 -0.77
N PHE A 147 -9.35 -8.93 -2.03
CA PHE A 147 -9.89 -9.67 -3.16
C PHE A 147 -8.76 -10.42 -3.84
N LYS A 148 -9.00 -11.69 -4.17
CA LYS A 148 -8.14 -12.49 -5.02
C LYS A 148 -8.81 -12.70 -6.36
N PHE A 149 -8.03 -12.42 -7.40
CA PHE A 149 -8.42 -12.69 -8.77
C PHE A 149 -7.47 -13.75 -9.34
N SER A 150 -8.04 -14.76 -10.00
CA SER A 150 -7.26 -15.78 -10.70
C SER A 150 -7.82 -16.00 -12.09
N ASN A 151 -6.92 -16.23 -13.05
CA ASN A 151 -7.24 -16.74 -14.38
C ASN A 151 -6.76 -18.19 -14.45
N ASP A 152 -7.43 -19.03 -15.21
CA ASP A 152 -6.90 -20.35 -15.51
C ASP A 152 -5.60 -20.24 -16.35
N LYS A 153 -4.85 -21.35 -16.39
CA LYS A 153 -3.42 -21.42 -16.73
C LYS A 153 -3.04 -21.05 -18.17
N ASN A 154 -3.96 -20.62 -19.01
CA ASN A 154 -3.70 -20.43 -20.45
C ASN A 154 -3.67 -18.97 -20.93
N GLY A 155 -3.56 -17.99 -20.03
CA GLY A 155 -3.42 -16.58 -20.43
C GLY A 155 -4.63 -16.12 -21.23
N PHE A 156 -5.60 -15.52 -20.54
CA PHE A 156 -6.88 -15.05 -21.09
C PHE A 156 -7.91 -16.15 -21.38
N SER A 157 -8.22 -17.00 -20.40
CA SER A 157 -9.60 -17.47 -20.33
C SER A 157 -10.52 -16.36 -19.86
N GLU A 158 -11.75 -16.39 -20.36
CA GLU A 158 -12.76 -15.38 -20.11
C GLU A 158 -13.38 -15.47 -18.69
N GLU A 159 -12.84 -16.30 -17.79
CA GLU A 159 -13.38 -16.53 -16.45
C GLU A 159 -12.43 -15.98 -15.39
N ILE A 160 -12.73 -14.76 -14.93
CA ILE A 160 -12.11 -14.19 -13.74
C ILE A 160 -12.89 -14.70 -12.52
N TYR A 161 -12.21 -15.43 -11.64
CA TYR A 161 -12.75 -15.82 -10.34
C TYR A 161 -12.38 -14.77 -9.31
N GLU A 162 -13.39 -14.15 -8.70
CA GLU A 162 -13.23 -13.25 -7.54
C GLU A 162 -13.51 -14.04 -6.27
N GLU A 163 -12.54 -14.05 -5.37
CA GLU A 163 -12.65 -14.60 -4.03
C GLU A 163 -12.42 -13.45 -3.04
N THR A 164 -13.42 -13.17 -2.18
CA THR A 164 -13.20 -12.31 -1.01
C THR A 164 -12.47 -13.15 0.03
N ILE A 165 -11.32 -12.67 0.50
CA ILE A 165 -10.54 -13.37 1.53
C ILE A 165 -11.00 -12.87 2.91
N GLU A 166 -11.30 -13.82 3.80
CA GLU A 166 -11.56 -13.52 5.21
C GLU A 166 -10.31 -12.96 5.89
N LEU A 167 -10.44 -11.76 6.47
CA LEU A 167 -9.30 -10.98 6.96
C LEU A 167 -8.56 -11.67 8.09
N ASP A 168 -9.27 -12.34 9.00
CA ASP A 168 -8.64 -12.99 10.15
C ASP A 168 -7.79 -14.19 9.71
N GLN A 169 -8.31 -15.00 8.79
CA GLN A 169 -7.56 -16.09 8.19
C GLN A 169 -6.34 -15.58 7.40
N PHE A 170 -6.51 -14.49 6.65
CA PHE A 170 -5.40 -13.84 5.95
C PHE A 170 -4.32 -13.38 6.94
N ARG A 171 -4.71 -12.71 8.03
CA ARG A 171 -3.80 -12.25 9.09
C ARG A 171 -3.06 -13.42 9.74
N GLU A 172 -3.73 -14.52 10.06
CA GLU A 172 -3.05 -15.69 10.62
C GLU A 172 -2.00 -16.26 9.66
N ASN A 173 -2.34 -16.37 8.38
CA ASN A 173 -1.43 -16.88 7.36
C ASN A 173 -0.25 -15.93 7.12
N ILE A 174 -0.50 -14.62 7.05
CA ILE A 174 0.55 -13.62 6.85
C ILE A 174 1.50 -13.59 8.05
N MET A 175 0.99 -13.72 9.27
CA MET A 175 1.84 -13.74 10.48
C MET A 175 2.74 -14.97 10.54
N LYS A 176 2.29 -16.13 10.03
CA LYS A 176 3.15 -17.32 9.89
C LYS A 176 4.28 -17.07 8.90
N GLU A 177 3.99 -16.37 7.80
CA GLU A 177 5.00 -16.00 6.80
C GLU A 177 5.99 -14.99 7.38
N ILE A 178 5.50 -13.97 8.10
CA ILE A 178 6.33 -12.93 8.73
C ILE A 178 7.35 -13.54 9.70
N LYS A 179 6.97 -14.61 10.42
CA LYS A 179 7.88 -15.30 11.35
C LYS A 179 9.12 -15.89 10.68
N LYS A 180 9.11 -16.10 9.36
CA LYS A 180 10.28 -16.58 8.59
C LYS A 180 11.33 -15.49 8.39
N PHE A 181 10.96 -14.21 8.50
CA PHE A 181 11.93 -13.12 8.42
C PHE A 181 12.67 -12.95 9.76
N GLY A 182 13.91 -12.45 9.65
CA GLY A 182 14.74 -12.13 10.81
C GLY A 182 14.16 -11.00 11.67
N ASP A 183 14.56 -10.95 12.94
CA ASP A 183 14.05 -10.00 13.94
C ASP A 183 14.11 -8.53 13.52
N GLN A 184 15.10 -8.16 12.72
CA GLN A 184 15.26 -6.79 12.22
C GLN A 184 14.06 -6.32 11.40
N LEU A 185 13.46 -7.20 10.59
CA LEU A 185 12.28 -6.87 9.80
C LEU A 185 10.99 -6.99 10.61
N ARG A 186 10.96 -7.89 11.61
CA ARG A 186 9.79 -8.10 12.48
C ARG A 186 9.56 -6.97 13.46
N ASN A 187 10.63 -6.34 13.93
CA ASN A 187 10.58 -5.28 14.93
C ASN A 187 10.79 -3.88 14.33
N PHE A 188 10.79 -3.77 13.00
CA PHE A 188 10.92 -2.49 12.33
C PHE A 188 9.70 -1.61 12.64
N SER A 189 9.95 -0.43 13.18
CA SER A 189 8.94 0.59 13.40
C SER A 189 9.56 1.96 13.17
N GLU A 190 9.04 2.70 12.19
CA GLU A 190 9.46 4.08 11.92
C GLU A 190 9.17 5.05 13.09
N ILE A 191 8.39 4.63 14.10
CA ILE A 191 7.79 5.50 15.12
C ILE A 191 8.54 5.45 16.45
N GLN A 192 9.44 4.49 16.66
CA GLN A 192 10.15 4.33 17.95
C GLN A 192 10.99 5.56 18.36
N GLU A 193 11.30 6.45 17.42
CA GLU A 193 12.13 7.65 17.63
C GLU A 193 11.33 8.94 17.89
N ILE A 194 9.99 8.92 17.81
CA ILE A 194 9.15 10.09 18.06
C ILE A 194 8.50 9.93 19.46
N LYS A 195 9.22 10.37 20.50
CA LYS A 195 8.71 10.50 21.88
C LYS A 195 8.75 11.95 22.33
#